data_AF-Q1KR55-F1
#
_entry.id   AF-Q1KR55-F1
#
_cell.length_a   1.000
_cell.length_b   1.000
_cell.length_c   1.000
_cell.angle_alpha   90.00
_cell.angle_beta   90.00
_cell.angle_gamma   90.00
#
_symmetry.space_group_name_H-M   'P 1'
#
loop_
_entity.id
_entity.type
_entity.pdbx_description
1 polymer ?
#
loop_
_entity_poly.entity_id
_entity_poly.type
_entity_poly.pdbx_seq_one_letter_code
_entity_poly.pdbx_strand_id
1 'polypeptide(L)'
;LEVAGVPQVAYTVYIEGEDLEAAVAETLEKLTFPVFVKPANMGSSVGISKAENEAELRAAIDLALKYDSRILIEQGVVAREIEVGILGNTTVKTTDPGEVVKDVAFYDYQAKYIDNKITMDIPAHVPAEVMTQMRAYAAKAFRALGGCGLAR
;
A
#
# COMPACT_ATOMS: atom_id res chain seq x y z
N LEU A 1 0.09 -9.82 -8.03
CA LEU A 1 0.05 -10.55 -6.74
C LEU A 1 -1.24 -11.36 -6.57
N GLU A 2 -2.38 -10.84 -7.03
CA GLU A 2 -3.67 -11.56 -7.07
C GLU A 2 -3.59 -12.97 -7.68
N VAL A 3 -3.00 -13.14 -8.87
CA VAL A 3 -2.80 -14.48 -9.49
C VAL A 3 -1.98 -15.42 -8.62
N ALA A 4 -1.05 -14.86 -7.82
CA ALA A 4 -0.29 -15.64 -6.85
C ALA A 4 -1.06 -15.88 -5.54
N GLY A 5 -2.34 -15.49 -5.43
CA GLY A 5 -3.16 -15.65 -4.24
C GLY A 5 -2.60 -14.95 -3.01
N VAL A 6 -1.98 -13.78 -3.19
CA VAL A 6 -1.60 -12.88 -2.11
C VAL A 6 -2.68 -11.80 -1.99
N PRO A 7 -3.36 -11.66 -0.83
CA PRO A 7 -4.42 -10.68 -0.65
C PRO A 7 -3.93 -9.25 -0.86
N GLN A 8 -4.78 -8.44 -1.48
CA GLN A 8 -4.57 -7.01 -1.69
C GLN A 8 -5.88 -6.29 -1.37
N VAL A 9 -5.81 -5.00 -1.03
CA VAL A 9 -7.01 -4.17 -0.97
C VAL A 9 -7.65 -4.07 -2.35
N ALA A 10 -8.97 -3.86 -2.39
CA ALA A 10 -9.66 -3.58 -3.64
C ALA A 10 -9.12 -2.27 -4.24
N TYR A 11 -8.99 -2.23 -5.57
CA TYR A 11 -8.51 -1.05 -6.26
C TYR A 11 -9.11 -0.91 -7.65
N THR A 12 -9.11 0.31 -8.16
CA THR A 12 -9.33 0.65 -9.57
C THR A 12 -8.07 1.33 -10.12
N VAL A 13 -7.99 1.44 -11.45
CA VAL A 13 -6.86 2.05 -12.15
C VAL A 13 -7.40 3.12 -13.08
N TYR A 14 -6.68 4.23 -13.18
CA TYR A 14 -6.92 5.25 -14.20
C TYR A 14 -5.65 5.49 -15.00
N ILE A 15 -5.75 5.54 -16.32
CA ILE A 15 -4.65 5.91 -17.22
C ILE A 15 -4.98 7.25 -17.87
N GLU A 16 -4.01 8.16 -17.87
CA GLU A 16 -4.13 9.49 -18.46
C GLU A 16 -4.59 9.41 -19.93
N GLY A 17 -5.66 10.13 -20.24
CA GLY A 17 -6.29 10.12 -21.57
C GLY A 17 -7.48 9.18 -21.71
N GLU A 18 -7.73 8.29 -20.73
CA GLU A 18 -8.99 7.55 -20.64
C GLU A 18 -10.13 8.45 -20.14
N ASP A 19 -11.37 7.95 -20.30
CA ASP A 19 -12.58 8.65 -19.85
C ASP A 19 -12.60 8.74 -18.31
N LEU A 20 -12.33 9.95 -17.81
CA LEU A 20 -12.28 10.24 -16.38
C LEU A 20 -13.63 10.00 -15.70
N GLU A 21 -14.75 10.30 -16.36
CA GLU A 21 -16.08 10.11 -15.76
C GLU A 21 -16.41 8.63 -15.60
N ALA A 22 -16.03 7.81 -16.58
CA ALA A 22 -16.15 6.36 -16.48
C ALA A 22 -15.29 5.80 -15.34
N ALA A 23 -14.05 6.26 -15.20
CA ALA A 23 -13.15 5.82 -14.13
C ALA A 23 -13.63 6.23 -12.72
N VAL A 24 -14.18 7.45 -12.59
CA VAL A 24 -14.80 7.90 -11.33
C VAL A 24 -16.04 7.06 -11.02
N ALA A 25 -16.91 6.82 -12.00
CA ALA A 25 -18.10 5.98 -11.80
C ALA A 25 -17.73 4.55 -11.38
N GLU A 26 -16.75 3.93 -12.05
CA GLU A 26 -16.24 2.60 -11.69
C GLU A 26 -15.69 2.57 -10.25
N THR A 27 -14.97 3.62 -9.87
CA THR A 27 -14.41 3.75 -8.52
C THR A 27 -15.53 3.83 -7.47
N LEU A 28 -16.58 4.61 -7.73
CA LEU A 28 -17.73 4.74 -6.84
C LEU A 28 -18.60 3.47 -6.79
N GLU A 29 -18.59 2.66 -7.84
CA GLU A 29 -19.26 1.35 -7.87
C GLU A 29 -18.51 0.29 -7.06
N LYS A 30 -17.17 0.27 -7.20
CA LYS A 30 -16.34 -0.81 -6.65
C LYS A 30 -15.78 -0.53 -5.25
N LEU A 31 -15.56 0.74 -4.91
CA LEU A 31 -14.90 1.17 -3.69
C LEU A 31 -15.80 2.07 -2.85
N THR A 32 -15.50 2.15 -1.56
CA THR A 32 -16.18 3.03 -0.61
C THR A 32 -15.20 4.03 -0.01
N PHE A 33 -15.67 5.23 0.31
CA PHE A 33 -14.81 6.21 0.96
C PHE A 33 -14.46 5.80 2.41
N PRO A 34 -13.25 6.13 2.90
CA PRO A 34 -12.20 6.85 2.18
C PRO A 34 -11.45 5.96 1.18
N VAL A 35 -10.92 6.56 0.12
CA VAL A 35 -10.03 5.92 -0.85
C VAL A 35 -8.66 6.61 -0.86
N PHE A 36 -7.63 5.89 -1.31
CA PHE A 36 -6.28 6.42 -1.47
C PHE A 36 -5.91 6.45 -2.95
N VAL A 37 -5.55 7.63 -3.46
CA VAL A 37 -5.12 7.82 -4.85
C VAL A 37 -3.60 7.95 -4.89
N LYS A 38 -2.94 7.19 -5.77
CA LYS A 38 -1.48 7.03 -5.80
C LYS A 38 -0.94 6.97 -7.24
N PRO A 39 0.17 7.65 -7.57
CA PRO A 39 0.89 7.40 -8.82
C PRO A 39 1.49 5.99 -8.81
N ALA A 40 1.39 5.25 -9.91
CA ALA A 40 1.71 3.81 -9.93
C ALA A 40 3.18 3.48 -9.67
N ASN A 41 4.10 4.36 -10.05
CA ASN A 41 5.54 4.12 -10.01
C ASN A 41 6.30 5.01 -9.00
N MET A 42 5.59 5.65 -8.05
CA MET A 42 6.21 6.52 -7.05
C MET A 42 6.38 5.87 -5.69
N GLY A 43 7.44 6.28 -4.98
CA GLY A 43 7.74 5.91 -3.60
C GLY A 43 7.64 7.10 -2.64
N SER A 44 7.93 6.86 -1.36
CA SER A 44 8.03 7.90 -0.33
C SER A 44 6.76 8.75 -0.13
N SER A 45 5.59 8.19 -0.43
CA SER A 45 4.29 8.86 -0.28
C SER A 45 4.12 10.14 -1.12
N VAL A 46 4.96 10.35 -2.14
CA VAL A 46 4.84 11.51 -3.04
C VAL A 46 3.64 11.33 -3.97
N GLY A 47 2.80 12.36 -4.07
CA GLY A 47 1.61 12.33 -4.92
C GLY A 47 0.46 11.47 -4.38
N ILE A 48 0.57 10.93 -3.15
CA ILE A 48 -0.49 10.13 -2.52
C ILE A 48 -1.46 11.05 -1.79
N SER A 49 -2.76 10.85 -1.99
CA SER A 49 -3.83 11.56 -1.28
C SER A 49 -4.88 10.61 -0.73
N LYS A 50 -5.43 10.94 0.43
CA LYS A 50 -6.66 10.32 0.96
C LYS A 50 -7.84 11.19 0.52
N ALA A 51 -8.85 10.58 -0.08
CA ALA A 51 -10.10 11.24 -0.46
C ALA A 51 -11.27 10.64 0.33
N GLU A 52 -12.10 11.50 0.92
CA GLU A 52 -13.29 11.12 1.70
C GLU A 52 -14.60 11.33 0.93
N ASN A 53 -14.53 11.92 -0.26
CA ASN A 53 -15.67 12.16 -1.15
C ASN A 53 -15.21 12.28 -2.61
N GLU A 54 -16.18 12.38 -3.53
CA GLU A 54 -15.92 12.44 -4.97
C GLU A 54 -15.13 13.68 -5.40
N ALA A 55 -15.41 14.84 -4.79
CA ALA A 55 -14.69 16.07 -5.12
C ALA A 55 -13.20 15.95 -4.75
N GLU A 56 -12.90 15.37 -3.60
CA GLU A 56 -11.53 15.07 -3.17
C GLU A 56 -10.88 13.98 -4.04
N LEU A 57 -11.64 12.97 -4.49
CA LEU A 57 -11.15 11.94 -5.41
C LEU A 57 -10.65 12.57 -6.71
N ARG A 58 -11.43 13.46 -7.31
CA ARG A 58 -11.07 14.16 -8.56
C ARG A 58 -9.81 15.01 -8.37
N ALA A 59 -9.77 15.80 -7.30
CA ALA A 59 -8.59 16.61 -6.97
C ALA A 59 -7.34 15.75 -6.72
N ALA A 60 -7.51 14.58 -6.10
CA ALA A 60 -6.44 13.63 -5.83
C ALA A 60 -5.93 12.95 -7.11
N ILE A 61 -6.81 12.65 -8.08
CA ILE A 61 -6.44 12.16 -9.42
C ILE A 61 -5.60 13.23 -10.13
N ASP A 62 -6.05 14.49 -10.16
CA ASP A 62 -5.31 15.59 -10.78
C ASP A 62 -3.91 15.77 -10.17
N LEU A 63 -3.78 15.58 -8.86
CA LEU A 63 -2.49 15.65 -8.18
C LEU A 63 -1.59 14.46 -8.56
N ALA A 64 -2.11 13.24 -8.56
CA ALA A 64 -1.35 12.05 -8.88
C ALA A 64 -0.86 12.04 -10.34
N LEU A 65 -1.65 12.59 -11.27
CA LEU A 65 -1.29 12.72 -12.70
C LEU A 65 -0.05 13.59 -12.93
N LYS A 66 0.30 14.47 -11.99
CA LYS A 66 1.53 15.27 -12.07
C LYS A 66 2.81 14.44 -11.92
N TYR A 67 2.68 13.20 -11.44
CA TYR A 67 3.81 12.34 -11.11
C TYR A 67 3.86 11.05 -11.94
N ASP A 68 2.72 10.60 -12.48
CA ASP A 68 2.64 9.40 -13.31
C ASP A 68 1.40 9.44 -14.21
N SER A 69 1.47 8.85 -15.40
CA SER A 69 0.32 8.73 -16.30
C SER A 69 -0.58 7.54 -15.95
N ARG A 70 -0.16 6.70 -15.00
CA ARG A 70 -0.98 5.61 -14.46
C ARG A 70 -1.17 5.79 -12.96
N ILE A 71 -2.42 5.72 -12.52
CA ILE A 71 -2.82 5.95 -11.13
C ILE A 71 -3.55 4.72 -10.60
N LEU A 72 -3.27 4.37 -9.34
CA LEU A 72 -4.07 3.43 -8.56
C LEU A 72 -4.97 4.18 -7.58
N ILE A 73 -6.22 3.75 -7.49
CA ILE A 73 -7.17 4.20 -6.47
C ILE A 73 -7.53 2.99 -5.63
N GLU A 74 -7.15 3.01 -4.35
CA GLU A 74 -7.27 1.86 -3.44
C GLU A 74 -8.31 2.13 -2.34
N GLN A 75 -9.03 1.08 -1.94
CA GLN A 75 -9.92 1.10 -0.78
C GLN A 75 -9.14 1.47 0.49
N GLY A 76 -9.56 2.53 1.16
CA GLY A 76 -9.06 2.87 2.48
C GLY A 76 -9.58 1.88 3.53
N VAL A 77 -8.68 1.43 4.40
CA VAL A 77 -8.99 0.53 5.52
C VAL A 77 -8.34 1.05 6.80
N VAL A 78 -9.01 0.83 7.94
CA VAL A 78 -8.39 1.02 9.25
C VAL A 78 -7.53 -0.21 9.53
N ALA A 79 -6.21 -0.05 9.43
CA ALA A 79 -5.27 -1.16 9.52
C ALA A 79 -4.04 -0.81 10.36
N ARG A 80 -3.42 -1.85 10.91
CA ARG A 80 -2.06 -1.81 11.47
C ARG A 80 -1.06 -1.99 10.33
N GLU A 81 0.07 -1.30 10.39
CA GLU A 81 1.13 -1.41 9.39
C GLU A 81 2.21 -2.38 9.88
N ILE A 82 2.38 -3.48 9.15
CA ILE A 82 3.32 -4.55 9.48
C ILE A 82 4.31 -4.70 8.34
N GLU A 83 5.61 -4.77 8.66
CA GLU A 83 6.70 -4.96 7.72
C GLU A 83 7.40 -6.32 7.96
N VAL A 84 7.79 -6.99 6.88
CA VAL A 84 8.53 -8.27 6.94
C VAL A 84 9.76 -8.16 6.03
N GLY A 85 10.96 -8.19 6.61
CA GLY A 85 12.18 -8.22 5.83
C GLY A 85 12.38 -9.58 5.14
N ILE A 86 12.87 -9.55 3.90
CA ILE A 86 13.11 -10.74 3.09
C ILE A 86 14.56 -10.74 2.61
N LEU A 87 15.26 -11.86 2.79
CA LEU A 87 16.62 -12.06 2.27
C LEU A 87 16.72 -13.40 1.55
N GLY A 88 17.24 -13.37 0.32
CA GLY A 88 17.59 -14.56 -0.43
C GLY A 88 17.30 -14.47 -1.93
N ASN A 89 17.57 -15.58 -2.60
CA ASN A 89 17.32 -15.78 -4.03
C ASN A 89 16.40 -17.00 -4.18
N THR A 90 16.93 -18.16 -4.58
CA THR A 90 16.19 -19.43 -4.68
C THR A 90 15.62 -19.90 -3.33
N THR A 91 16.42 -19.80 -2.26
CA THR A 91 15.95 -20.02 -0.89
C THR A 91 15.65 -18.67 -0.26
N VAL A 92 14.39 -18.47 0.14
CA VAL A 92 13.88 -17.21 0.70
C VAL A 92 13.77 -17.36 2.20
N LYS A 93 14.34 -16.41 2.96
CA LYS A 93 14.16 -16.28 4.41
C LYS A 93 13.41 -14.99 4.71
N THR A 94 12.59 -15.01 5.74
CA THR A 94 11.87 -13.83 6.23
C THR A 94 12.24 -13.54 7.68
N THR A 95 12.23 -12.27 8.08
CA THR A 95 12.31 -11.88 9.49
C THR A 95 11.00 -12.23 10.21
N ASP A 96 10.98 -12.04 11.53
CA ASP A 96 9.69 -11.88 12.22
C ASP A 96 9.04 -10.57 11.75
N PRO A 97 7.69 -10.51 11.66
CA PRO A 97 6.99 -9.28 11.32
C PRO A 97 7.20 -8.22 12.40
N GLY A 98 7.48 -6.98 11.98
CA GLY A 98 7.57 -5.82 12.86
C GLY A 98 6.39 -4.88 12.61
N GLU A 99 5.81 -4.33 13.68
CA GLU A 99 4.75 -3.34 13.56
C GLU A 99 5.31 -1.93 13.66
N VAL A 100 4.86 -1.08 12.75
CA VAL A 100 5.04 0.37 12.82
C VAL A 100 3.99 0.93 13.78
N VAL A 101 4.34 1.10 15.05
CA VAL A 101 3.44 1.65 16.07
C VAL A 101 3.42 3.16 15.94
N LYS A 102 2.22 3.71 15.72
CA LYS A 102 1.98 5.14 15.53
C LYS A 102 1.20 5.68 16.71
N ASP A 103 1.65 6.80 17.26
CA ASP A 103 0.88 7.58 18.23
C ASP A 103 -0.17 8.50 17.56
N VAL A 104 -0.28 8.48 16.22
CA VAL A 104 -1.18 9.35 15.42
C VAL A 104 -1.89 8.59 14.28
N ALA A 105 -3.10 9.05 13.92
CA ALA A 105 -4.04 8.35 13.05
C ALA A 105 -3.70 8.31 11.53
N PHE A 106 -2.71 9.08 11.05
CA PHE A 106 -2.34 9.13 9.63
C PHE A 106 -0.84 9.34 9.41
N TYR A 107 -0.30 8.78 8.33
CA TYR A 107 1.14 8.73 8.01
C TYR A 107 1.44 9.55 6.77
N ASP A 108 1.76 10.83 6.94
CA ASP A 108 2.20 11.69 5.85
C ASP A 108 3.74 11.73 5.72
N TYR A 109 4.22 12.44 4.70
CA TYR A 109 5.65 12.63 4.46
C TYR A 109 6.37 13.37 5.61
N GLN A 110 5.68 14.30 6.31
CA GLN A 110 6.28 15.04 7.41
C GLN A 110 6.58 14.13 8.61
N ALA A 111 5.67 13.22 8.96
CA ALA A 111 5.85 12.29 10.06
C ALA A 111 7.07 11.34 9.88
N LYS A 112 7.42 11.00 8.62
CA LYS A 112 8.54 10.09 8.30
C LYS A 112 9.92 10.72 8.47
N TYR A 113 10.04 12.05 8.41
CA TYR A 113 11.35 12.72 8.31
C TYR A 113 11.58 13.84 9.30
N ILE A 114 10.54 14.34 9.99
CA ILE A 114 10.65 15.53 10.85
C ILE A 114 10.53 15.19 12.35
N ASP A 115 9.71 14.21 12.76
CA ASP A 115 9.42 13.99 14.18
C ASP A 115 9.88 12.66 14.81
N ASN A 116 10.42 11.71 14.04
CA ASN A 116 11.17 10.53 14.52
C ASN A 116 10.57 9.71 15.71
N LYS A 117 9.28 9.86 16.01
CA LYS A 117 8.56 9.10 17.05
C LYS A 117 7.83 7.91 16.45
N ILE A 118 8.54 7.13 15.66
CA ILE A 118 8.06 5.85 15.16
C ILE A 118 8.72 4.78 16.00
N THR A 119 7.93 3.97 16.70
CA THR A 119 8.44 2.80 17.41
C THR A 119 8.14 1.56 16.60
N MET A 120 9.16 0.71 16.44
CA MET A 120 9.00 -0.60 15.82
C MET A 120 8.81 -1.63 16.91
N ASP A 121 7.63 -2.26 16.97
CA ASP A 121 7.39 -3.39 17.86
C ASP A 121 7.78 -4.68 17.13
N ILE A 122 8.83 -5.35 17.61
CA ILE A 122 9.41 -6.53 16.98
C ILE A 122 9.61 -7.62 18.04
N PRO A 123 8.90 -8.77 17.94
CA PRO A 123 7.90 -9.10 16.92
C PRO A 123 6.56 -8.36 17.16
N ALA A 124 5.81 -8.11 16.08
CA ALA A 124 4.47 -7.53 16.17
C ALA A 124 3.54 -8.37 17.06
N HIS A 125 2.74 -7.72 17.91
CA HIS A 125 1.81 -8.40 18.79
C HIS A 125 0.57 -8.91 18.02
N VAL A 126 0.68 -10.13 17.48
CA VAL A 126 -0.37 -10.83 16.73
C VAL A 126 -0.39 -12.32 17.09
N PRO A 127 -1.51 -13.04 16.84
CA PRO A 127 -1.54 -14.49 16.99
C PRO A 127 -0.47 -15.20 16.13
N ALA A 128 0.04 -16.34 16.61
CA ALA A 128 1.15 -17.06 15.97
C ALA A 128 0.82 -17.52 14.53
N GLU A 129 -0.45 -17.88 14.29
CA GLU A 129 -0.97 -18.23 12.98
C GLU A 129 -0.95 -17.04 12.01
N VAL A 130 -1.29 -15.84 12.49
CA VAL A 130 -1.25 -14.60 11.70
C VAL A 130 0.19 -14.25 11.33
N MET A 131 1.11 -14.34 12.29
CA MET A 131 2.54 -14.11 12.06
C MET A 131 3.11 -15.09 11.02
N THR A 132 2.74 -16.37 11.10
CA THR A 132 3.15 -17.39 10.12
C THR A 132 2.57 -17.06 8.74
N GLN A 133 1.30 -16.64 8.68
CA GLN A 133 0.63 -16.29 7.43
C GLN A 133 1.24 -15.05 6.76
N MET A 134 1.60 -14.02 7.52
CA MET A 134 2.28 -12.81 7.02
C MET A 134 3.62 -13.17 6.37
N ARG A 135 4.42 -14.01 7.05
CA ARG A 135 5.72 -14.48 6.52
C ARG A 135 5.55 -15.33 5.25
N ALA A 136 4.51 -16.16 5.20
CA ALA A 136 4.18 -16.95 4.03
C ALA A 136 3.79 -16.06 2.84
N TYR A 137 2.96 -15.04 3.06
CA TYR A 137 2.58 -14.08 2.01
C TYR A 137 3.77 -13.27 1.52
N ALA A 138 4.63 -12.77 2.40
CA ALA A 138 5.85 -12.06 2.02
C ALA A 138 6.75 -12.90 1.11
N ALA A 139 7.04 -14.15 1.51
CA ALA A 139 7.84 -15.07 0.70
C ALA A 139 7.17 -15.43 -0.64
N LYS A 140 5.85 -15.58 -0.66
CA LYS A 140 5.07 -15.88 -1.87
C LYS A 140 5.09 -14.70 -2.85
N ALA A 141 4.88 -13.47 -2.35
CA ALA A 141 4.94 -12.25 -3.14
C ALA A 141 6.33 -12.04 -3.75
N PHE A 142 7.38 -12.17 -2.95
CA PHE A 142 8.76 -12.05 -3.41
C PHE A 142 9.09 -13.02 -4.55
N ARG A 143 8.69 -14.29 -4.43
CA ARG A 143 8.87 -15.30 -5.49
C ARG A 143 8.06 -14.97 -6.73
N ALA A 144 6.80 -14.56 -6.57
CA ALA A 144 5.91 -14.24 -7.69
C ALA A 144 6.42 -13.04 -8.51
N LEU A 145 7.13 -12.12 -7.87
CA LEU A 145 7.75 -10.95 -8.51
C LEU A 145 9.17 -11.23 -9.05
N GLY A 146 9.69 -12.45 -8.88
CA GLY A 146 11.06 -12.79 -9.29
C GLY A 146 12.14 -12.09 -8.47
N GLY A 147 11.85 -11.76 -7.21
CA GLY A 147 12.77 -11.04 -6.33
C GLY A 147 14.09 -11.77 -6.08
N CYS A 148 15.16 -11.00 -5.89
CA CYS A 148 16.48 -11.47 -5.51
C CYS A 148 17.15 -10.50 -4.52
N GLY A 149 18.08 -11.01 -3.71
CA GLY A 149 18.79 -10.20 -2.72
C GLY A 149 17.92 -9.87 -1.51
N LEU A 150 17.54 -8.60 -1.36
CA LEU A 150 16.88 -8.04 -0.18
C LEU A 150 15.60 -7.30 -0.59
N ALA A 151 14.51 -7.53 0.15
CA ALA A 151 13.27 -6.76 0.02
C ALA A 151 12.64 -6.50 1.39
N ARG A 152 11.70 -5.55 1.42
CA ARG A 152 10.82 -5.26 2.54
C ARG A 152 9.39 -5.21 2.02
#